data_AF-A0A3E2N1P7-F1
#
_entry.id   AF-A0A3E2N1P7-F1
#
_cell.length_a   1.000
_cell.length_b   1.000
_cell.length_c   1.000
_cell.angle_alpha   90.00
_cell.angle_beta   90.00
_cell.angle_gamma   90.00
#
_symmetry.space_group_name_H-M   'P 1'
#
loop_
_entity.id
_entity.type
_entity.pdbx_description
1 polymer ?
#
loop_
_entity_poly.entity_id
_entity_poly.type
_entity_poly.pdbx_seq_one_letter_code
_entity_poly.pdbx_strand_id
1 'polypeptide(L)'
;MRGVKSLPCPVAPLTGALALVAATLTGCGSGDSIVAKTPEARTTTSAVNSNEPNAADPPPAAAELPSSPSPADPCAVNLASPTIAKVVSELPRDPRSEQPWNPEPLAGNYNECAQLSAVVIRANTNGDNPTTRAVLFHQGKFIPQGVPDTYGFNGIDTSQCTGDTVALTYATGINGLGSVVKFRWNGNGVELISNKTG
;
A
#
# COMPACT_ATOMS: atom_id res chain seq x y z
N MET A 1 -22.81 36.74 43.04
CA MET A 1 -23.46 37.15 41.78
C MET A 1 -22.91 36.31 40.63
N ARG A 2 -23.77 35.95 39.68
CA ARG A 2 -23.56 35.22 38.41
C ARG A 2 -23.73 33.70 38.47
N GLY A 3 -24.99 33.30 38.25
CA GLY A 3 -25.39 31.94 37.95
C GLY A 3 -25.05 31.54 36.51
N VAL A 4 -24.72 30.27 36.34
CA VAL A 4 -24.65 29.57 35.06
C VAL A 4 -26.09 29.34 34.58
N LYS A 5 -26.49 30.09 33.56
CA LYS A 5 -27.72 29.82 32.80
C LYS A 5 -27.36 28.92 31.63
N SER A 6 -27.95 27.73 31.58
CA SER A 6 -28.06 26.90 30.39
C SER A 6 -28.70 27.70 29.25
N LEU A 7 -28.13 27.63 28.06
CA LEU A 7 -28.75 28.14 26.82
C LEU A 7 -29.04 26.96 25.87
N PRO A 8 -30.23 26.96 25.24
CA PRO A 8 -30.76 25.84 24.45
C PRO A 8 -30.22 25.80 23.01
N CYS A 9 -30.28 24.61 22.41
CA CYS A 9 -30.14 24.39 20.97
C CYS A 9 -31.13 25.23 20.16
N PRO A 10 -30.70 25.89 19.08
CA PRO A 10 -31.63 26.30 18.02
C PRO A 10 -31.85 25.15 17.04
N VAL A 11 -33.09 24.69 16.96
CA VAL A 11 -33.64 23.92 15.84
C VAL A 11 -34.36 24.91 14.94
N ALA A 12 -34.05 24.93 13.63
CA ALA A 12 -34.95 25.49 12.63
C ALA A 12 -34.77 24.79 11.26
N PRO A 13 -35.82 24.74 10.42
CA PRO A 13 -36.10 23.62 9.52
C PRO A 13 -36.22 24.01 8.03
N LEU A 14 -36.45 22.98 7.17
CA LEU A 14 -37.10 23.01 5.83
C LEU A 14 -36.36 23.81 4.72
N THR A 15 -36.16 23.40 3.46
CA THR A 15 -36.95 22.61 2.50
C THR A 15 -36.11 22.47 1.22
N GLY A 16 -36.30 21.42 0.41
CA GLY A 16 -35.87 21.42 -1.00
C GLY A 16 -35.78 20.03 -1.61
N ALA A 17 -36.75 19.66 -2.44
CA ALA A 17 -36.99 18.32 -2.97
C ALA A 17 -36.75 18.21 -4.49
N LEU A 18 -36.52 16.97 -4.94
CA LEU A 18 -36.67 16.38 -6.30
C LEU A 18 -35.80 16.89 -7.47
N ALA A 19 -35.08 15.99 -8.14
CA ALA A 19 -35.60 15.24 -9.29
C ALA A 19 -34.54 14.29 -9.91
N LEU A 20 -35.02 13.15 -10.41
CA LEU A 20 -34.28 12.08 -11.07
C LEU A 20 -33.76 12.49 -12.46
N VAL A 21 -32.59 11.96 -12.85
CA VAL A 21 -32.24 11.67 -14.25
C VAL A 21 -31.60 10.29 -14.32
N ALA A 22 -32.21 9.41 -15.12
CA ALA A 22 -31.67 8.13 -15.54
C ALA A 22 -31.07 8.26 -16.95
N ALA A 23 -29.90 7.67 -17.20
CA ALA A 23 -29.49 7.21 -18.54
C ALA A 23 -28.37 6.18 -18.41
N THR A 24 -28.67 4.97 -18.88
CA THR A 24 -27.78 3.85 -19.14
C THR A 24 -26.80 4.14 -20.29
N LEU A 25 -25.60 3.57 -20.27
CA LEU A 25 -24.96 2.94 -21.44
C LEU A 25 -23.74 2.09 -21.02
N THR A 26 -23.70 0.92 -21.62
CA THR A 26 -22.73 -0.19 -21.51
C THR A 26 -21.35 0.15 -22.07
N GLY A 27 -20.29 -0.32 -21.41
CA GLY A 27 -18.94 -0.39 -21.96
C GLY A 27 -18.30 -1.75 -21.62
N CYS A 28 -18.45 -2.71 -22.52
CA CYS A 28 -17.80 -4.01 -22.48
C CYS A 28 -16.37 -3.86 -23.05
N GLY A 29 -15.35 -4.12 -22.24
CA GLY A 29 -13.96 -4.19 -22.69
C GLY A 29 -13.45 -5.62 -22.53
N SER A 30 -13.68 -6.47 -23.53
CA SER A 30 -13.04 -7.78 -23.64
C SER A 30 -11.66 -7.61 -24.27
N GLY A 31 -10.63 -8.11 -23.60
CA GLY A 31 -9.25 -8.06 -24.05
C GLY A 31 -8.55 -9.40 -23.83
N ASP A 32 -9.09 -10.47 -24.39
CA ASP A 32 -8.39 -11.75 -24.51
C ASP A 32 -7.33 -11.64 -25.61
N SER A 33 -6.06 -11.57 -25.21
CA SER A 33 -4.93 -11.80 -26.12
C SER A 33 -4.24 -13.10 -25.74
N ILE A 34 -4.71 -14.18 -26.38
CA ILE A 34 -4.05 -15.48 -26.40
C ILE A 34 -2.84 -15.35 -27.35
N VAL A 35 -1.62 -15.21 -26.80
CA VAL A 35 -0.42 -15.66 -27.52
C VAL A 35 -0.18 -17.11 -27.13
N ALA A 36 -0.82 -18.00 -27.90
CA ALA A 36 -0.42 -19.39 -27.97
C ALA A 36 0.91 -19.47 -28.73
N LYS A 37 1.99 -19.81 -28.03
CA LYS A 37 3.17 -20.41 -28.68
C LYS A 37 3.28 -21.84 -28.18
N THR A 38 2.54 -22.71 -28.85
CA THR A 38 2.64 -24.17 -28.75
C THR A 38 4.05 -24.62 -29.16
N PRO A 39 4.58 -25.69 -28.56
CA PRO A 39 6.00 -25.99 -28.48
C PRO A 39 6.50 -26.73 -29.71
N GLU A 40 7.76 -26.50 -30.10
CA GLU A 40 8.48 -27.47 -30.93
C GLU A 40 9.31 -28.37 -30.02
N ALA A 41 8.81 -29.60 -29.86
CA ALA A 41 9.61 -30.75 -29.51
C ALA A 41 9.97 -31.49 -30.81
N ARG A 42 11.26 -31.69 -31.08
CA ARG A 42 11.75 -32.81 -31.88
C ARG A 42 13.18 -33.19 -31.46
N THR A 43 13.31 -34.19 -30.57
CA THR A 43 13.94 -35.53 -30.81
C THR A 43 15.32 -35.47 -31.47
N THR A 44 16.42 -35.61 -30.72
CA THR A 44 17.12 -36.84 -30.24
C THR A 44 18.00 -37.56 -31.28
N THR A 45 19.30 -37.68 -30.93
CA THR A 45 20.17 -38.89 -30.99
C THR A 45 21.39 -38.88 -31.94
N SER A 46 22.57 -39.00 -31.28
CA SER A 46 23.85 -39.69 -31.60
C SER A 46 24.58 -39.42 -32.93
N ALA A 47 25.80 -38.86 -32.92
CA ALA A 47 27.12 -39.45 -32.57
C ALA A 47 27.63 -40.48 -33.61
N VAL A 48 28.79 -40.21 -34.25
CA VAL A 48 30.06 -40.99 -34.20
C VAL A 48 31.20 -40.21 -34.90
N ASN A 49 32.38 -40.28 -34.27
CA ASN A 49 33.70 -39.71 -34.50
C ASN A 49 34.36 -40.00 -35.88
N SER A 50 35.34 -39.15 -36.29
CA SER A 50 36.77 -39.56 -36.40
C SER A 50 37.72 -38.38 -36.76
N ASN A 51 38.71 -38.16 -35.88
CA ASN A 51 40.13 -37.75 -36.04
C ASN A 51 40.58 -36.45 -36.78
N GLU A 52 40.98 -35.46 -35.95
CA GLU A 52 42.24 -34.62 -35.88
C GLU A 52 43.24 -34.63 -37.08
N PRO A 53 43.94 -33.51 -37.45
CA PRO A 53 44.58 -32.61 -36.48
C PRO A 53 44.75 -31.10 -36.71
N ASN A 54 45.09 -30.47 -35.57
CA ASN A 54 45.90 -29.27 -35.35
C ASN A 54 45.21 -27.90 -35.13
N ALA A 55 45.21 -27.52 -33.85
CA ALA A 55 45.47 -26.19 -33.27
C ALA A 55 44.97 -24.92 -34.01
N ALA A 56 43.90 -24.33 -33.48
CA ALA A 56 43.72 -22.88 -33.39
C ALA A 56 42.80 -22.56 -32.18
N ASP A 57 43.14 -21.51 -31.43
CA ASP A 57 42.48 -20.99 -30.23
C ASP A 57 40.93 -21.01 -30.27
N PRO A 58 40.24 -21.24 -29.14
CA PRO A 58 38.81 -21.00 -29.07
C PRO A 58 38.53 -19.49 -29.25
N PRO A 59 37.54 -19.10 -30.07
CA PRO A 59 37.12 -17.71 -30.14
C PRO A 59 36.65 -17.25 -28.73
N PRO A 60 36.85 -15.98 -28.36
CA PRO A 60 36.42 -15.49 -27.06
C PRO A 60 34.94 -15.78 -26.87
N ALA A 61 34.59 -16.42 -25.76
CA ALA A 61 33.20 -16.60 -25.36
C ALA A 61 32.50 -15.23 -25.48
N ALA A 62 31.45 -15.15 -26.30
CA ALA A 62 30.60 -13.99 -26.36
C ALA A 62 30.05 -13.79 -24.93
N ALA A 63 30.57 -12.78 -24.24
CA ALA A 63 30.06 -12.38 -22.94
C ALA A 63 28.58 -12.03 -23.16
N GLU A 64 27.68 -12.77 -22.51
CA GLU A 64 26.27 -12.40 -22.44
C GLU A 64 26.21 -10.99 -21.84
N LEU A 65 25.78 -10.02 -22.65
CA LEU A 65 25.60 -8.65 -22.17
C LEU A 65 24.64 -8.70 -20.98
N PRO A 66 24.96 -8.02 -19.86
CA PRO A 66 24.05 -7.95 -18.72
C PRO A 66 22.74 -7.35 -19.21
N SER A 67 21.67 -8.13 -19.11
CA SER A 67 20.32 -7.70 -19.47
C SER A 67 19.97 -6.51 -18.59
N SER A 68 19.69 -5.35 -19.20
CA SER A 68 19.25 -4.19 -18.44
C SER A 68 17.93 -4.53 -17.72
N PRO A 69 17.78 -4.21 -16.43
CA PRO A 69 16.55 -4.52 -15.72
C PRO A 69 15.38 -3.75 -16.35
N SER A 70 14.24 -4.44 -16.50
CA SER A 70 13.00 -3.82 -16.93
C SER A 70 12.65 -2.65 -15.99
N PRO A 71 12.06 -1.55 -16.50
CA PRO A 71 11.57 -0.48 -15.64
C PRO A 71 10.64 -1.04 -14.56
N ALA A 72 10.86 -0.64 -13.31
CA ALA A 72 9.97 -1.02 -12.21
C ALA A 72 8.57 -0.42 -12.46
N ASP A 73 7.53 -1.19 -12.13
CA ASP A 73 6.16 -0.67 -12.16
C ASP A 73 6.01 0.39 -11.06
N PRO A 74 5.71 1.66 -11.41
CA PRO A 74 5.50 2.72 -10.43
C PRO A 74 4.35 2.40 -9.48
N CYS A 75 3.35 1.65 -9.93
CA CYS A 75 2.17 1.30 -9.15
C CYS A 75 2.34 0.02 -8.31
N ALA A 76 3.54 -0.57 -8.27
CA ALA A 76 3.80 -1.68 -7.38
C ALA A 76 3.90 -1.20 -5.92
N VAL A 77 3.51 -2.06 -4.98
CA VAL A 77 3.72 -1.77 -3.55
C VAL A 77 5.22 -1.71 -3.28
N ASN A 78 5.69 -0.59 -2.71
CA ASN A 78 7.10 -0.37 -2.44
C ASN A 78 7.32 0.28 -1.06
N LEU A 79 7.62 -0.54 -0.05
CA LEU A 79 7.90 -0.08 1.31
C LEU A 79 9.30 0.54 1.46
N ALA A 80 10.17 0.38 0.47
CA ALA A 80 11.49 1.00 0.40
C ALA A 80 11.47 2.34 -0.38
N SER A 81 10.28 2.88 -0.70
CA SER A 81 10.17 4.15 -1.40
C SER A 81 10.85 5.27 -0.61
N PRO A 82 11.72 6.09 -1.24
CA PRO A 82 12.37 7.21 -0.57
C PRO A 82 11.37 8.27 -0.08
N THR A 83 10.18 8.32 -0.69
CA THR A 83 9.07 9.19 -0.23
C THR A 83 8.66 8.86 1.21
N ILE A 84 8.66 7.57 1.59
CA ILE A 84 8.32 7.14 2.95
C ILE A 84 9.36 7.70 3.93
N ALA A 85 10.65 7.44 3.69
CA ALA A 85 11.72 7.89 4.56
C ALA A 85 11.72 9.42 4.74
N LYS A 86 11.50 10.17 3.64
CA LYS A 86 11.39 11.63 3.68
C LYS A 86 10.23 12.07 4.57
N VAL A 87 9.02 11.57 4.31
CA VAL A 87 7.82 11.93 5.09
C VAL A 87 8.02 11.60 6.56
N VAL A 88 8.52 10.41 6.88
CA VAL A 88 8.74 9.97 8.26
C VAL A 88 9.75 10.87 9.00
N SER A 89 10.79 11.36 8.30
CA SER A 89 11.77 12.30 8.87
C SER A 89 11.20 13.69 9.17
N GLU A 90 10.15 14.10 8.45
CA GLU A 90 9.48 15.41 8.61
C GLU A 90 8.33 15.36 9.63
N LEU A 91 7.94 14.16 10.09
CA LEU A 91 6.87 14.02 11.08
C LEU A 91 7.28 14.64 12.43
N PRO A 92 6.31 15.24 13.16
CA PRO A 92 6.51 15.58 14.55
C PRO A 92 6.97 14.37 15.36
N ARG A 93 7.86 14.60 16.33
CA ARG A 93 8.35 13.58 17.26
C ARG A 93 7.20 12.87 17.95
N ASP A 94 7.44 11.63 18.37
CA ASP A 94 6.47 10.87 19.15
C ASP A 94 6.08 11.64 20.42
N PRO A 95 4.80 11.97 20.64
CA PRO A 95 4.39 12.78 21.79
C PRO A 95 4.62 12.11 23.15
N ARG A 96 4.81 10.78 23.18
CA ARG A 96 5.03 10.03 24.42
C ARG A 96 6.50 9.89 24.81
N SER A 97 7.37 9.65 23.84
CA SER A 97 8.80 9.39 24.07
C SER A 97 9.73 10.51 23.60
N GLU A 98 9.20 11.51 22.87
CA GLU A 98 9.94 12.58 22.20
C GLU A 98 11.01 12.10 21.19
N GLN A 99 10.97 10.81 20.86
CA GLN A 99 11.89 10.20 19.91
C GLN A 99 11.46 10.49 18.47
N PRO A 100 12.43 10.54 17.53
CA PRO A 100 12.10 10.50 16.11
C PRO A 100 11.46 9.15 15.77
N TRP A 101 10.84 9.10 14.60
CA TRP A 101 10.27 7.87 14.05
C TRP A 101 11.34 7.08 13.29
N ASN A 102 11.24 5.74 13.30
CA ASN A 102 12.04 4.89 12.43
C ASN A 102 11.50 4.99 11.00
N PRO A 103 12.32 5.39 9.99
CA PRO A 103 11.89 5.48 8.60
C PRO A 103 11.56 4.12 7.97
N GLU A 104 12.03 3.01 8.56
CA GLU A 104 11.72 1.66 8.09
C GLU A 104 10.33 1.21 8.57
N PRO A 105 9.38 0.97 7.65
CA PRO A 105 8.05 0.50 8.02
C PRO A 105 8.06 -0.90 8.62
N LEU A 106 7.26 -1.11 9.66
CA LEU A 106 6.94 -2.43 10.20
C LEU A 106 6.01 -3.23 9.27
N ALA A 107 5.11 -2.52 8.60
CA ALA A 107 4.15 -3.06 7.65
C ALA A 107 3.69 -1.92 6.73
N GLY A 108 3.09 -2.26 5.60
CA GLY A 108 2.56 -1.24 4.71
C GLY A 108 1.99 -1.82 3.42
N ASN A 109 1.26 -0.97 2.70
CA ASN A 109 0.84 -1.19 1.32
C ASN A 109 1.10 0.06 0.46
N TYR A 110 2.15 0.83 0.79
CA TYR A 110 2.50 2.07 0.08
C TYR A 110 2.54 1.85 -1.43
N ASN A 111 1.74 2.63 -2.13
CA ASN A 111 1.59 2.59 -3.58
C ASN A 111 1.32 4.02 -4.04
N GLU A 112 2.13 4.53 -4.96
CA GLU A 112 1.99 5.90 -5.46
C GLU A 112 0.79 6.11 -6.38
N CYS A 113 0.21 5.04 -6.90
CA CYS A 113 -0.99 5.08 -7.75
C CYS A 113 -2.30 4.84 -6.97
N ALA A 114 -2.23 4.30 -5.76
CA ALA A 114 -3.42 4.05 -4.95
C ALA A 114 -4.05 5.36 -4.44
N GLN A 115 -5.38 5.44 -4.41
CA GLN A 115 -6.08 6.53 -3.74
C GLN A 115 -5.84 6.52 -2.24
N LEU A 116 -5.66 5.36 -1.61
CA LEU A 116 -5.26 5.30 -0.22
C LEU A 116 -4.26 4.18 -0.02
N SER A 117 -3.10 4.52 0.54
CA SER A 117 -2.12 3.56 1.02
C SER A 117 -1.59 3.98 2.38
N ALA A 118 -0.98 3.04 3.10
CA ALA A 118 -0.48 3.30 4.43
C ALA A 118 0.82 2.55 4.69
N VAL A 119 1.61 3.08 5.62
CA VAL A 119 2.74 2.40 6.24
C VAL A 119 2.62 2.53 7.76
N VAL A 120 2.99 1.49 8.48
CA VAL A 120 3.03 1.49 9.93
C VAL A 120 4.48 1.66 10.35
N ILE A 121 4.75 2.72 11.12
CA ILE A 121 6.08 3.05 11.65
C ILE A 121 6.07 2.91 13.17
N ARG A 122 7.27 2.84 13.75
CA ARG A 122 7.47 2.84 15.21
C ARG A 122 8.39 3.98 15.64
N ALA A 123 8.22 4.42 16.87
CA ALA A 123 9.17 5.32 17.52
C ALA A 123 10.56 4.65 17.56
N ASN A 124 11.61 5.42 17.29
CA ASN A 124 12.98 4.95 17.30
C ASN A 124 13.52 4.90 18.74
N THR A 125 13.06 3.90 19.50
CA THR A 125 13.43 3.69 20.90
C THR A 125 13.69 2.20 21.18
N ASN A 126 14.50 1.94 22.20
CA ASN A 126 14.81 0.60 22.71
C ASN A 126 13.80 0.10 23.76
N GLY A 127 12.72 0.85 24.04
CA GLY A 127 11.70 0.42 24.98
C GLY A 127 10.87 -0.78 24.48
N ASP A 128 10.37 -1.60 25.41
CA ASP A 128 9.66 -2.86 25.11
C ASP A 128 8.40 -2.65 24.24
N ASN A 129 7.72 -1.52 24.43
CA ASN A 129 6.48 -1.17 23.73
C ASN A 129 6.62 0.24 23.12
N PRO A 130 7.35 0.38 21.99
CA PRO A 130 7.44 1.65 21.30
C PRO A 130 6.07 2.04 20.77
N THR A 131 5.79 3.34 20.75
CA THR A 131 4.60 3.86 20.08
C THR A 131 4.66 3.50 18.59
N THR A 132 3.57 3.00 18.03
CA THR A 132 3.41 2.81 16.60
C THR A 132 2.41 3.79 16.03
N ARG A 133 2.55 4.13 14.75
CA ARG A 133 1.67 5.04 14.03
C ARG A 133 1.49 4.58 12.59
N ALA A 134 0.27 4.63 12.07
CA ALA A 134 0.08 4.52 10.63
C ALA A 134 0.19 5.90 9.95
N VAL A 135 0.99 5.97 8.89
CA VAL A 135 1.15 7.15 8.03
C VAL A 135 0.41 6.85 6.74
N LEU A 136 -0.57 7.68 6.40
CA LEU A 136 -1.45 7.48 5.26
C LEU A 136 -1.06 8.39 4.10
N PHE A 137 -1.23 7.86 2.89
CA PHE A 137 -0.88 8.50 1.64
C PHE A 137 -2.05 8.44 0.66
N HIS A 138 -2.25 9.53 -0.07
CA HIS A 138 -3.15 9.62 -1.21
C HIS A 138 -2.32 9.82 -2.46
N GLN A 139 -2.32 8.86 -3.39
CA GLN A 139 -1.55 8.93 -4.64
C GLN A 139 -0.06 9.22 -4.37
N GLY A 140 0.53 8.46 -3.44
CA GLY A 140 1.92 8.58 -3.03
C GLY A 140 2.26 9.80 -2.14
N LYS A 141 1.31 10.71 -1.91
CA LYS A 141 1.51 11.94 -1.12
C LYS A 141 0.99 11.78 0.30
N PHE A 142 1.77 12.23 1.28
CA PHE A 142 1.37 12.19 2.69
C PHE A 142 0.12 13.03 2.95
N ILE A 143 -0.78 12.51 3.82
CA ILE A 143 -2.00 13.18 4.26
C ILE A 143 -1.77 13.72 5.69
N PRO A 144 -1.48 15.03 5.87
CA PRO A 144 -1.13 15.57 7.19
C PRO A 144 -2.34 15.83 8.10
N GLN A 145 -3.55 15.93 7.53
CA GLN A 145 -4.77 16.34 8.22
C GLN A 145 -5.98 15.60 7.65
N GLY A 146 -7.11 15.63 8.36
CA GLY A 146 -8.30 14.87 7.92
C GLY A 146 -8.10 13.36 7.99
N VAL A 147 -7.21 12.92 8.89
CA VAL A 147 -6.98 11.51 9.21
C VAL A 147 -7.40 11.29 10.66
N PRO A 148 -8.20 10.25 10.96
CA PRO A 148 -8.47 9.87 12.35
C PRO A 148 -7.17 9.51 13.10
N ASP A 149 -7.28 9.31 14.40
CA ASP A 149 -6.14 8.81 15.16
C ASP A 149 -5.71 7.42 14.64
N THR A 150 -4.41 7.27 14.42
CA THR A 150 -3.75 6.13 13.77
C THR A 150 -2.61 5.56 14.62
N TYR A 151 -2.53 5.96 15.90
CA TYR A 151 -1.59 5.36 16.84
C TYR A 151 -2.01 3.94 17.25
N GLY A 152 -1.03 3.11 17.61
CA GLY A 152 -1.23 1.78 18.18
C GLY A 152 -1.36 0.64 17.16
N PHE A 153 -1.72 0.91 15.90
CA PHE A 153 -1.71 -0.12 14.85
C PHE A 153 -0.29 -0.65 14.61
N ASN A 154 -0.15 -1.95 14.41
CA ASN A 154 1.15 -2.61 14.24
C ASN A 154 1.23 -3.50 12.99
N GLY A 155 0.18 -3.51 12.16
CA GLY A 155 0.16 -4.25 10.90
C GLY A 155 -0.90 -3.72 9.93
N ILE A 156 -0.96 -4.36 8.77
CA ILE A 156 -1.96 -4.13 7.72
C ILE A 156 -2.44 -5.49 7.21
N ASP A 157 -3.75 -5.65 7.05
CA ASP A 157 -4.35 -6.80 6.38
C ASP A 157 -4.53 -6.46 4.89
N THR A 158 -3.53 -6.81 4.09
CA THR A 158 -3.51 -6.51 2.64
C THR A 158 -4.63 -7.22 1.87
N SER A 159 -5.19 -8.31 2.40
CA SER A 159 -6.32 -9.01 1.78
C SER A 159 -7.63 -8.21 1.83
N GLN A 160 -7.70 -7.26 2.76
CA GLN A 160 -8.84 -6.37 2.95
C GLN A 160 -8.57 -4.93 2.48
N CYS A 161 -7.41 -4.68 1.86
CA CYS A 161 -7.09 -3.41 1.23
C CYS A 161 -7.60 -3.37 -0.22
N THR A 162 -8.03 -2.19 -0.65
CA THR A 162 -8.40 -1.87 -2.04
C THR A 162 -7.62 -0.63 -2.48
N GLY A 163 -7.91 -0.11 -3.67
CA GLY A 163 -7.27 1.12 -4.15
C GLY A 163 -7.56 2.36 -3.29
N ASP A 164 -8.69 2.38 -2.57
CA ASP A 164 -9.17 3.50 -1.75
C ASP A 164 -9.34 3.16 -0.27
N THR A 165 -9.14 1.90 0.13
CA THR A 165 -9.34 1.41 1.49
C THR A 165 -8.08 0.75 2.02
N VAL A 166 -7.70 1.08 3.26
CA VAL A 166 -6.64 0.41 4.01
C VAL A 166 -7.21 -0.24 5.26
N ALA A 167 -6.80 -1.48 5.52
CA ALA A 167 -7.20 -2.26 6.69
C ALA A 167 -6.03 -2.36 7.67
N LEU A 168 -6.00 -1.49 8.68
CA LEU A 168 -4.97 -1.50 9.71
C LEU A 168 -5.28 -2.56 10.76
N THR A 169 -4.25 -3.24 11.28
CA THR A 169 -4.43 -4.27 12.30
C THR A 169 -3.75 -3.88 13.60
N TYR A 170 -4.41 -4.26 14.69
CA TYR A 170 -3.86 -4.30 16.03
C TYR A 170 -3.70 -5.75 16.45
N ALA A 171 -2.48 -6.27 16.45
CA ALA A 171 -2.15 -7.61 16.92
C ALA A 171 -1.55 -7.55 18.34
N THR A 172 -2.14 -8.29 19.27
CA THR A 172 -1.65 -8.40 20.67
C THR A 172 -0.59 -9.47 20.87
N GLY A 173 -0.18 -10.15 19.79
CA GLY A 173 0.68 -11.35 19.85
C GLY A 173 -0.09 -12.64 20.21
N ILE A 174 -1.38 -12.54 20.52
CA ILE A 174 -2.25 -13.69 20.78
C ILE A 174 -3.06 -13.98 19.51
N ASN A 175 -2.92 -15.19 18.97
CA ASN A 175 -3.64 -15.62 17.78
C ASN A 175 -5.17 -15.50 17.97
N GLY A 176 -5.84 -14.89 16.99
CA GLY A 176 -7.30 -14.72 16.99
C GLY A 176 -7.83 -13.53 17.82
N LEU A 177 -6.97 -12.79 18.53
CA LEU A 177 -7.34 -11.60 19.30
C LEU A 177 -6.91 -10.28 18.63
N GLY A 178 -6.68 -10.32 17.32
CA GLY A 178 -6.38 -9.13 16.54
C GLY A 178 -7.65 -8.38 16.15
N SER A 179 -7.58 -7.04 16.17
CA SER A 179 -8.62 -6.20 15.60
C SER A 179 -8.15 -5.64 14.27
N VAL A 180 -9.00 -5.71 13.25
CA VAL A 180 -8.82 -4.94 12.01
C VAL A 180 -9.58 -3.63 12.18
N VAL A 181 -9.13 -2.53 11.58
CA VAL A 181 -9.88 -1.26 11.44
C VAL A 181 -9.67 -0.75 10.04
N LYS A 182 -10.77 -0.46 9.35
CA LYS A 182 -10.73 -0.01 7.96
C LYS A 182 -10.87 1.50 7.86
N PHE A 183 -10.06 2.07 6.98
CA PHE A 183 -10.10 3.48 6.61
C PHE A 183 -10.30 3.57 5.11
N ARG A 184 -11.16 4.48 4.65
CA ARG A 184 -11.33 4.75 3.22
C ARG A 184 -11.11 6.21 2.89
N TRP A 185 -10.71 6.46 1.65
CA TRP A 185 -10.74 7.78 1.04
C TRP A 185 -12.15 8.11 0.57
N ASN A 186 -12.71 9.25 1.00
CA ASN A 186 -14.07 9.66 0.63
C ASN A 186 -14.13 10.75 -0.46
N GLY A 187 -12.98 11.06 -1.08
CA GLY A 187 -12.83 12.15 -2.05
C GLY A 187 -12.22 13.43 -1.47
N ASN A 188 -12.35 13.66 -0.16
CA ASN A 188 -11.79 14.85 0.51
C ASN A 188 -10.82 14.51 1.65
N GLY A 189 -10.99 13.35 2.29
CA GLY A 189 -10.15 12.92 3.39
C GLY A 189 -10.29 11.45 3.68
N VAL A 190 -9.67 11.03 4.78
CA VAL A 190 -9.74 9.66 5.27
C VAL A 190 -10.84 9.57 6.32
N GLU A 191 -11.69 8.56 6.19
CA GLU A 191 -12.70 8.23 7.19
C GLU A 191 -12.62 6.78 7.63
N LEU A 192 -12.95 6.54 8.90
CA LEU A 192 -13.09 5.20 9.44
C LEU A 192 -14.39 4.60 8.91
N ILE A 193 -14.32 3.39 8.39
CA ILE A 193 -15.49 2.61 8.00
C ILE A 193 -15.64 1.40 8.90
N SER A 194 -16.89 1.11 9.28
CA SER A 194 -17.19 0.04 10.24
C SER A 194 -16.54 -1.29 9.81
N ASN A 195 -15.86 -1.93 10.75
CA ASN A 195 -15.64 -3.37 10.65
C ASN A 195 -16.98 -4.02 10.90
N LYS A 196 -17.67 -4.43 9.85
CA LYS A 196 -18.82 -5.31 10.04
C LYS A 196 -18.28 -6.65 10.51
N THR A 197 -18.36 -6.89 11.81
CA THR A 197 -18.33 -8.24 12.36
C THR A 197 -19.46 -9.00 11.69
N GLY A 198 -19.12 -10.01 10.87
CA GLY A 198 -20.08 -10.99 10.38
C GLY A 198 -20.54 -11.88 11.52
#